data_AF-A0A4R4MVH2-F1
#
_entry.id   AF-A0A4R4MVH2-F1
#
_cell.length_a   1.000
_cell.length_b   1.000
_cell.length_c   1.000
_cell.angle_alpha   90.00
_cell.angle_beta   90.00
_cell.angle_gamma   90.00
#
_symmetry.space_group_name_H-M   'P 1'
#
loop_
_entity.id
_entity.type
_entity.pdbx_description
1 polymer ?
#
loop_
_entity_poly.entity_id
_entity_poly.type
_entity_poly.pdbx_seq_one_letter_code
_entity_poly.pdbx_strand_id
1 'polypeptide(L)'
;MSTAAALLQVPGLSATPSARAGEQGPKAAVTEEQALAAARESGAPVEVLAGRGESRTVRALPNGRMEVEQHVRPIRARKGGGWADIDTGLRRSGADVVPTATTVGLRFSGGGSGPMVRMTRAGRTLALTWPTPLPEPVLDGDTATYRGVLGADVDLLLRAEADGFAHTLVVKTAEAAKDPRLARLALSLSAPGLSVTQEPAG
;
A
#
# COMPACT_ATOMS: atom_id res chain seq x y z
N MET A 1 -44.62 66.25 -4.73
CA MET A 1 -43.38 65.58 -5.14
C MET A 1 -43.58 64.08 -4.98
N SER A 2 -43.73 63.39 -6.11
CA SER A 2 -44.00 61.95 -6.21
C SER A 2 -42.72 61.14 -6.03
N THR A 3 -42.79 60.06 -5.28
CA THR A 3 -41.85 58.94 -5.37
C THR A 3 -42.63 57.64 -5.15
N ALA A 4 -42.98 56.99 -6.26
CA ALA A 4 -43.54 55.66 -6.30
C ALA A 4 -42.39 54.63 -6.24
N ALA A 5 -42.43 53.73 -5.25
CA ALA A 5 -41.49 52.62 -5.14
C ALA A 5 -41.98 51.46 -6.02
N ALA A 6 -41.22 51.13 -7.06
CA ALA A 6 -41.44 49.95 -7.88
C ALA A 6 -40.57 48.80 -7.37
N LEU A 7 -41.20 47.72 -6.89
CA LEU A 7 -40.56 46.45 -6.59
C LEU A 7 -40.44 45.65 -7.90
N LEU A 8 -39.22 45.46 -8.41
CA LEU A 8 -38.95 44.45 -9.44
C LEU A 8 -38.67 43.11 -8.76
N GLN A 9 -39.58 42.15 -8.93
CA GLN A 9 -39.33 40.74 -8.68
C GLN A 9 -38.53 40.15 -9.85
N VAL A 10 -37.34 39.61 -9.57
CA VAL A 10 -36.56 38.83 -10.53
C VAL A 10 -36.93 37.36 -10.36
N PRO A 11 -37.36 36.62 -11.40
CA PRO A 11 -37.66 35.21 -11.29
C PRO A 11 -36.37 34.41 -11.05
N GLY A 12 -36.39 33.56 -10.01
CA GLY A 12 -35.29 32.66 -9.70
C GLY A 12 -35.14 31.59 -10.78
N LEU A 13 -34.01 31.61 -11.49
CA LEU A 13 -33.54 30.49 -12.29
C LEU A 13 -33.17 29.36 -11.32
N SER A 14 -34.05 28.38 -11.19
CA SER A 14 -33.71 27.08 -10.61
C SER A 14 -32.65 26.43 -11.51
N ALA A 15 -31.38 26.59 -11.16
CA ALA A 15 -30.31 25.78 -11.72
C ALA A 15 -30.56 24.35 -11.26
N THR A 16 -31.04 23.50 -12.18
CA THR A 16 -30.98 22.05 -12.00
C THR A 16 -29.52 21.70 -11.75
N PRO A 17 -29.18 21.02 -10.64
CA PRO A 17 -27.84 20.50 -10.49
C PRO A 17 -27.63 19.52 -11.65
N SER A 18 -26.77 19.92 -12.59
CA SER A 18 -26.23 19.00 -13.59
C SER A 18 -25.61 17.86 -12.79
N ALA A 19 -26.30 16.72 -12.74
CA ALA A 19 -25.74 15.50 -12.24
C ALA A 19 -24.41 15.34 -12.94
N ARG A 20 -23.31 15.42 -12.18
CA ARG A 20 -22.01 14.98 -12.69
C ARG A 20 -22.27 13.60 -13.22
N ALA A 21 -22.16 13.44 -14.55
CA ALA A 21 -22.06 12.14 -15.17
C ALA A 21 -21.03 11.39 -14.34
N GLY A 22 -21.48 10.35 -13.63
CA GLY A 22 -20.58 9.50 -12.88
C GLY A 22 -19.50 9.08 -13.87
N GLU A 23 -18.24 9.31 -13.54
CA GLU A 23 -17.13 8.71 -14.25
C GLU A 23 -17.39 7.21 -14.25
N GLN A 24 -17.98 6.73 -15.34
CA GLN A 24 -18.00 5.32 -15.65
C GLN A 24 -16.52 4.98 -15.77
N GLY A 25 -16.02 4.23 -14.78
CA GLY A 25 -14.65 3.74 -14.81
C GLY A 25 -14.35 3.13 -16.19
N PRO A 26 -13.12 3.24 -16.68
CA PRO A 26 -12.78 2.84 -18.04
C PRO A 26 -13.33 1.45 -18.35
N LYS A 27 -13.97 1.32 -19.52
CA LYS A 27 -14.48 0.03 -20.01
C LYS A 27 -13.36 -1.01 -19.91
N ALA A 28 -13.70 -2.19 -19.41
CA ALA A 28 -12.77 -3.30 -19.26
C ALA A 28 -13.38 -4.57 -19.84
N ALA A 29 -12.52 -5.42 -20.41
CA ALA A 29 -12.89 -6.71 -20.95
C ALA A 29 -11.94 -7.80 -20.43
N VAL A 30 -12.39 -9.05 -20.42
CA VAL A 30 -11.62 -10.16 -19.84
C VAL A 30 -10.40 -10.48 -20.70
N THR A 31 -10.60 -10.60 -22.02
CA THR A 31 -9.56 -10.99 -22.98
C THR A 31 -9.14 -9.84 -23.90
N GLU A 32 -7.98 -10.00 -24.55
CA GLU A 32 -7.48 -9.05 -25.55
C GLU A 32 -8.41 -8.88 -26.74
N GLU A 33 -8.98 -9.99 -27.24
CA GLU A 33 -9.93 -9.98 -28.37
C GLU A 33 -11.18 -9.17 -28.05
N GLN A 34 -11.77 -9.41 -26.88
CA GLN A 34 -12.95 -8.67 -26.41
C GLN A 34 -12.63 -7.18 -26.24
N ALA A 35 -11.45 -6.87 -25.68
CA ALA A 35 -11.02 -5.49 -25.49
C ALA A 35 -10.81 -4.77 -26.83
N LEU A 36 -10.19 -5.43 -27.84
CA LEU A 36 -10.00 -4.87 -29.17
C LEU A 36 -11.32 -4.61 -29.89
N ALA A 37 -12.27 -5.55 -29.82
CA ALA A 37 -13.60 -5.38 -30.39
C ALA A 37 -14.31 -4.18 -29.74
N ALA A 38 -14.32 -4.13 -28.40
CA ALA A 38 -14.93 -3.04 -27.65
C ALA A 38 -14.23 -1.68 -27.89
N ALA A 39 -12.91 -1.65 -28.07
CA ALA A 39 -12.16 -0.42 -28.35
C ALA A 39 -12.46 0.12 -29.75
N ARG A 40 -12.58 -0.76 -30.76
CA ARG A 40 -13.00 -0.38 -32.12
C ARG A 40 -14.43 0.15 -32.14
N GLU A 41 -15.34 -0.52 -31.44
CA GLU A 41 -16.75 -0.13 -31.37
C GLU A 41 -16.95 1.19 -30.62
N SER A 42 -16.25 1.37 -29.50
CA SER A 42 -16.41 2.55 -28.64
C SER A 42 -15.57 3.75 -29.05
N GLY A 43 -14.52 3.56 -29.86
CA GLY A 43 -13.55 4.61 -30.18
C GLY A 43 -12.68 5.05 -28.99
N ALA A 44 -12.67 4.30 -27.88
CA ALA A 44 -11.89 4.60 -26.67
C ALA A 44 -10.98 3.42 -26.26
N PRO A 45 -9.89 3.66 -25.49
CA PRO A 45 -9.11 2.59 -24.89
C PRO A 45 -9.94 1.71 -23.95
N VAL A 46 -9.76 0.39 -24.04
CA VAL A 46 -10.44 -0.60 -23.18
C VAL A 46 -9.39 -1.44 -22.46
N GLU A 47 -9.48 -1.56 -21.13
CA GLU A 47 -8.52 -2.37 -20.36
C GLU A 47 -8.70 -3.87 -20.60
N VAL A 48 -7.59 -4.59 -20.72
CA VAL A 48 -7.52 -6.05 -20.78
C VAL A 48 -7.27 -6.60 -19.37
N LEU A 49 -8.30 -7.17 -18.74
CA LEU A 49 -8.20 -7.68 -17.36
C LEU A 49 -7.25 -8.87 -17.22
N ALA A 50 -7.15 -9.75 -18.23
CA ALA A 50 -6.17 -10.83 -18.24
C ALA A 50 -4.71 -10.33 -18.27
N GLY A 51 -4.47 -9.12 -18.79
CA GLY A 51 -3.16 -8.47 -18.80
C GLY A 51 -2.85 -7.64 -17.56
N ARG A 52 -3.83 -7.45 -16.66
CA ARG A 52 -3.70 -6.65 -15.43
C ARG A 52 -2.77 -7.33 -14.42
N GLY A 53 -1.80 -6.59 -13.91
CA GLY A 53 -0.89 -7.01 -12.86
C GLY A 53 -0.79 -6.02 -11.70
N GLU A 54 0.06 -6.33 -10.73
CA GLU A 54 0.33 -5.48 -9.55
C GLU A 54 0.89 -4.10 -9.93
N SER A 55 1.70 -4.04 -11.00
CA SER A 55 2.35 -2.83 -11.51
C SER A 55 2.07 -2.57 -13.00
N ARG A 56 1.11 -3.30 -13.60
CA ARG A 56 0.86 -3.30 -15.05
C ARG A 56 -0.62 -3.07 -15.36
N THR A 57 -0.89 -2.16 -16.27
CA THR A 57 -2.19 -1.99 -16.95
C THR A 57 -2.00 -2.22 -18.45
N VAL A 58 -2.91 -2.97 -19.07
CA VAL A 58 -2.89 -3.24 -20.52
C VAL A 58 -4.18 -2.71 -21.12
N ARG A 59 -4.09 -1.92 -22.19
CA ARG A 59 -5.26 -1.36 -22.87
C ARG A 59 -5.22 -1.69 -24.36
N ALA A 60 -6.34 -2.11 -24.91
CA ALA A 60 -6.57 -2.18 -26.35
C ALA A 60 -6.97 -0.79 -26.86
N LEU A 61 -6.32 -0.33 -27.92
CA LEU A 61 -6.60 0.96 -28.55
C LEU A 61 -7.53 0.78 -29.77
N PRO A 62 -8.34 1.79 -30.14
CA PRO A 62 -9.23 1.71 -31.29
C PRO A 62 -8.52 1.43 -32.63
N ASN A 63 -7.26 1.82 -32.74
CA ASN A 63 -6.40 1.57 -33.91
C ASN A 63 -5.87 0.13 -34.01
N GLY A 64 -6.28 -0.76 -33.10
CA GLY A 64 -5.87 -2.17 -33.08
C GLY A 64 -4.53 -2.44 -32.38
N ARG A 65 -3.85 -1.43 -31.85
CA ARG A 65 -2.63 -1.61 -31.06
C ARG A 65 -2.94 -1.84 -29.59
N MET A 66 -1.95 -2.39 -28.87
CA MET A 66 -1.97 -2.50 -27.42
C MET A 66 -1.08 -1.43 -26.79
N GLU A 67 -1.55 -0.84 -25.70
CA GLU A 67 -0.77 -0.01 -24.80
C GLU A 67 -0.49 -0.79 -23.51
N VAL A 68 0.77 -0.74 -23.05
CA VAL A 68 1.16 -1.30 -21.75
C VAL A 68 1.73 -0.19 -20.90
N GLU A 69 1.07 0.08 -19.78
CA GLU A 69 1.53 1.00 -18.77
C GLU A 69 2.18 0.20 -17.63
N GLN A 70 3.48 0.43 -17.43
CA GLN A 70 4.31 -0.29 -16.47
C GLN A 70 4.82 0.66 -15.39
N HIS A 71 4.64 0.27 -14.13
CA HIS A 71 5.10 1.00 -12.96
C HIS A 71 6.33 0.34 -12.35
N VAL A 72 7.21 1.14 -11.75
CA VAL A 72 8.40 0.65 -11.03
C VAL A 72 8.02 -0.04 -9.73
N ARG A 73 6.96 0.43 -9.07
CA ARG A 73 6.40 -0.14 -7.85
C ARG A 73 4.99 -0.67 -8.12
N PRO A 74 4.49 -1.63 -7.33
CA PRO A 74 3.08 -2.00 -7.38
C PRO A 74 2.18 -0.79 -7.11
N ILE A 75 1.07 -0.74 -7.84
CA ILE A 75 0.00 0.25 -7.65
C ILE A 75 -1.29 -0.40 -7.14
N ARG A 76 -1.38 -1.74 -7.22
CA ARG A 76 -2.52 -2.53 -6.76
C ARG A 76 -2.07 -3.88 -6.19
N ALA A 77 -2.83 -4.38 -5.24
CA ALA A 77 -2.64 -5.68 -4.61
C ALA A 77 -3.87 -6.57 -4.74
N ARG A 78 -3.67 -7.89 -4.64
CA ARG A 78 -4.77 -8.86 -4.54
C ARG A 78 -5.26 -8.95 -3.11
N LYS A 79 -6.54 -8.64 -2.88
CA LYS A 79 -7.19 -8.72 -1.56
C LYS A 79 -8.61 -9.24 -1.70
N GLY A 80 -8.97 -10.25 -0.88
CA GLY A 80 -10.34 -10.79 -0.87
C GLY A 80 -10.84 -11.31 -2.22
N GLY A 81 -9.94 -11.83 -3.08
CA GLY A 81 -10.26 -12.26 -4.44
C GLY A 81 -10.30 -11.15 -5.50
N GLY A 82 -10.28 -9.88 -5.08
CA GLY A 82 -10.28 -8.71 -5.97
C GLY A 82 -8.93 -8.01 -6.06
N TRP A 83 -8.90 -6.93 -6.83
CA TRP A 83 -7.82 -5.94 -6.83
C TRP A 83 -8.23 -4.79 -5.92
N ALA A 84 -7.27 -4.28 -5.14
CA ALA A 84 -7.40 -3.03 -4.40
C ALA A 84 -6.16 -2.19 -4.66
N ASP A 85 -6.28 -0.87 -4.60
CA ASP A 85 -5.13 0.02 -4.63
C ASP A 85 -4.22 -0.26 -3.43
N ILE A 86 -2.92 0.02 -3.59
CA ILE A 86 -1.97 -0.12 -2.48
C ILE A 86 -2.34 0.85 -1.36
N ASP A 87 -2.42 0.32 -0.16
CA ASP A 87 -2.68 1.07 1.07
C ASP A 87 -1.84 0.45 2.20
N THR A 88 -0.73 1.10 2.52
CA THR A 88 0.21 0.65 3.55
C THR A 88 -0.22 1.04 4.97
N GLY A 89 -1.36 1.73 5.13
CA GLY A 89 -1.89 2.15 6.41
C GLY A 89 -2.06 0.99 7.39
N LEU A 90 -1.41 1.10 8.54
CA LEU A 90 -1.39 0.06 9.55
C LEU A 90 -2.62 0.12 10.45
N ARG A 91 -3.13 -1.07 10.79
CA ARG A 91 -4.16 -1.24 11.81
C ARG A 91 -3.91 -2.51 12.62
N ARG A 92 -4.50 -2.56 13.82
CA ARG A 92 -4.53 -3.77 14.64
C ARG A 92 -5.40 -4.85 13.99
N SER A 93 -4.96 -6.10 14.11
CA SER A 93 -5.69 -7.29 13.68
C SER A 93 -5.42 -8.42 14.67
N GLY A 94 -6.23 -8.49 15.73
CA GLY A 94 -5.94 -9.37 16.87
C GLY A 94 -4.67 -8.93 17.58
N ALA A 95 -3.74 -9.86 17.80
CA ALA A 95 -2.43 -9.57 18.40
C ALA A 95 -1.39 -9.00 17.41
N ASP A 96 -1.69 -8.94 16.11
CA ASP A 96 -0.78 -8.43 15.09
C ASP A 96 -1.15 -7.00 14.65
N VAL A 97 -0.22 -6.36 13.96
CA VAL A 97 -0.42 -5.11 13.21
C VAL A 97 -0.25 -5.42 11.72
N VAL A 98 -1.17 -4.96 10.87
CA VAL A 98 -1.19 -5.29 9.43
C VAL A 98 -1.51 -4.07 8.56
N PRO A 99 -0.94 -3.95 7.35
CA PRO A 99 -1.34 -2.93 6.40
C PRO A 99 -2.74 -3.22 5.82
N THR A 100 -3.33 -2.23 5.16
CA THR A 100 -4.63 -2.37 4.49
C THR A 100 -4.56 -3.18 3.21
N ALA A 101 -3.63 -2.89 2.31
CA ALA A 101 -3.45 -3.59 1.05
C ALA A 101 -2.00 -3.47 0.56
N THR A 102 -1.30 -4.60 0.53
CA THR A 102 0.08 -4.75 0.02
C THR A 102 0.15 -6.02 -0.85
N THR A 103 1.10 -6.11 -1.77
CA THR A 103 1.27 -7.30 -2.63
C THR A 103 1.83 -8.51 -1.87
N VAL A 104 2.30 -8.27 -0.65
CA VAL A 104 2.73 -9.30 0.30
C VAL A 104 1.79 -9.36 1.49
N GLY A 105 1.62 -10.55 2.07
CA GLY A 105 0.97 -10.71 3.37
C GLY A 105 1.91 -10.27 4.48
N LEU A 106 1.75 -9.04 4.97
CA LEU A 106 2.62 -8.46 5.99
C LEU A 106 1.95 -8.42 7.36
N ARG A 107 2.69 -8.84 8.38
CA ARG A 107 2.26 -8.80 9.79
C ARG A 107 3.44 -8.33 10.64
N PHE A 108 3.24 -7.23 11.36
CA PHE A 108 4.14 -6.76 12.41
C PHE A 108 3.66 -7.25 13.77
N SER A 109 4.60 -7.47 14.69
CA SER A 109 4.30 -7.92 16.06
C SER A 109 3.46 -6.89 16.81
N GLY A 110 2.46 -7.32 17.57
CA GLY A 110 1.83 -6.45 18.56
C GLY A 110 2.63 -6.25 19.84
N GLY A 111 3.80 -6.88 19.96
CA GLY A 111 4.64 -6.93 21.17
C GLY A 111 4.92 -8.38 21.61
N GLY A 112 5.75 -8.55 22.63
CA GLY A 112 6.16 -9.85 23.17
C GLY A 112 7.29 -10.52 22.42
N SER A 113 7.48 -11.83 22.65
CA SER A 113 8.66 -12.60 22.20
C SER A 113 8.53 -13.21 20.80
N GLY A 114 7.45 -12.91 20.07
CA GLY A 114 7.24 -13.40 18.71
C GLY A 114 8.13 -12.70 17.67
N PRO A 115 8.13 -13.18 16.41
CA PRO A 115 8.80 -12.48 15.31
C PRO A 115 8.31 -11.04 15.19
N MET A 116 9.22 -10.09 14.97
CA MET A 116 8.88 -8.68 14.77
C MET A 116 8.13 -8.47 13.44
N VAL A 117 8.45 -9.29 12.44
CA VAL A 117 7.83 -9.33 11.12
C VAL A 117 7.55 -10.77 10.72
N ARG A 118 6.38 -11.00 10.14
CA ARG A 118 6.11 -12.12 9.22
C ARG A 118 5.66 -11.55 7.88
N MET A 119 6.32 -11.99 6.80
CA MET A 119 6.00 -11.61 5.43
C MET A 119 5.75 -12.86 4.59
N THR A 120 4.60 -12.94 3.93
CA THR A 120 4.22 -14.05 3.07
C THR A 120 4.06 -13.57 1.63
N ARG A 121 4.67 -14.27 0.67
CA ARG A 121 4.48 -14.00 -0.76
C ARG A 121 4.41 -15.32 -1.51
N ALA A 122 3.39 -15.48 -2.37
CA ALA A 122 3.18 -16.70 -3.14
C ALA A 122 3.27 -18.00 -2.30
N GLY A 123 2.63 -18.00 -1.12
CA GLY A 123 2.59 -19.15 -0.21
C GLY A 123 3.86 -19.40 0.60
N ARG A 124 4.94 -18.65 0.37
CA ARG A 124 6.22 -18.75 1.11
C ARG A 124 6.28 -17.68 2.18
N THR A 125 6.82 -18.03 3.34
CA THR A 125 6.86 -17.13 4.50
C THR A 125 8.29 -16.90 4.95
N LEU A 126 8.59 -15.64 5.24
CA LEU A 126 9.79 -15.18 5.91
C LEU A 126 9.37 -14.57 7.26
N ALA A 127 10.13 -14.84 8.30
CA ALA A 127 9.97 -14.24 9.61
C ALA A 127 11.30 -13.67 10.09
N LEU A 128 11.27 -12.44 10.58
CA LEU A 128 12.42 -11.77 11.17
C LEU A 128 12.11 -11.51 12.64
N THR A 129 13.03 -11.86 13.53
CA THR A 129 12.83 -11.83 14.98
C THR A 129 13.80 -10.89 15.64
N TRP A 130 13.24 -10.04 16.51
CA TRP A 130 14.02 -9.18 17.40
C TRP A 130 14.59 -10.03 18.57
N PRO A 131 15.82 -9.77 19.06
CA PRO A 131 16.46 -10.67 20.03
C PRO A 131 15.80 -10.72 21.41
N THR A 132 15.00 -9.71 21.76
CA THR A 132 14.34 -9.58 23.06
C THR A 132 12.84 -9.38 22.86
N PRO A 133 12.00 -9.56 23.90
CA PRO A 133 10.58 -9.27 23.79
C PRO A 133 10.36 -7.80 23.40
N LEU A 134 9.52 -7.57 22.40
CA LEU A 134 9.17 -6.23 21.94
C LEU A 134 8.10 -5.60 22.84
N PRO A 135 8.16 -4.28 23.06
CA PRO A 135 7.04 -3.55 23.63
C PRO A 135 5.85 -3.54 22.66
N GLU A 136 4.69 -3.07 23.13
CA GLU A 136 3.59 -2.77 22.22
C GLU A 136 3.93 -1.56 21.33
N PRO A 137 3.69 -1.61 20.00
CA PRO A 137 4.01 -0.50 19.12
C PRO A 137 2.96 0.61 19.18
N VAL A 138 3.39 1.84 18.93
CA VAL A 138 2.51 2.96 18.57
C VAL A 138 2.43 3.03 17.05
N LEU A 139 1.22 3.19 16.51
CA LEU A 139 0.99 3.24 15.07
C LEU A 139 0.81 4.68 14.59
N ASP A 140 1.47 5.01 13.48
CA ASP A 140 1.30 6.27 12.75
C ASP A 140 1.38 5.98 11.25
N GLY A 141 0.26 6.15 10.53
CA GLY A 141 0.17 5.84 9.11
C GLY A 141 0.63 4.42 8.78
N ASP A 142 1.72 4.31 8.03
CA ASP A 142 2.35 3.06 7.57
C ASP A 142 3.43 2.51 8.53
N THR A 143 3.63 3.16 9.68
CA THR A 143 4.76 2.91 10.57
C THR A 143 4.31 2.45 11.96
N ALA A 144 4.96 1.40 12.46
CA ALA A 144 4.84 0.89 13.82
C ALA A 144 6.13 1.20 14.60
N THR A 145 6.04 1.99 15.67
CA THR A 145 7.16 2.37 16.53
C THR A 145 7.17 1.57 17.82
N TYR A 146 8.20 0.75 18.01
CA TYR A 146 8.50 0.02 19.23
C TYR A 146 9.51 0.82 20.04
N ARG A 147 9.08 1.38 21.18
CA ARG A 147 9.92 2.29 21.96
C ARG A 147 10.80 1.57 22.95
N GLY A 148 12.06 2.00 23.05
CA GLY A 148 12.95 1.55 24.11
C GLY A 148 13.47 0.11 23.95
N VAL A 149 13.61 -0.37 22.71
CA VAL A 149 13.96 -1.78 22.40
C VAL A 149 15.37 -2.18 22.82
N LEU A 150 16.26 -1.20 23.04
CA LEU A 150 17.60 -1.39 23.62
C LEU A 150 17.85 -0.35 24.72
N GLY A 151 16.85 -0.12 25.58
CA GLY A 151 16.87 0.97 26.57
C GLY A 151 16.15 2.21 26.05
N ALA A 152 15.84 3.17 26.92
CA ALA A 152 14.87 4.24 26.68
C ALA A 152 15.13 5.10 25.42
N ASP A 153 16.38 5.17 24.98
CA ASP A 153 16.83 6.04 23.89
C ASP A 153 16.96 5.34 22.54
N VAL A 154 16.56 4.07 22.42
CA VAL A 154 16.62 3.33 21.15
C VAL A 154 15.24 2.79 20.80
N ASP A 155 14.70 3.23 19.67
CA ASP A 155 13.42 2.75 19.15
C ASP A 155 13.64 1.93 17.87
N LEU A 156 12.77 0.94 17.65
CA LEU A 156 12.66 0.21 16.38
C LEU A 156 11.42 0.72 15.65
N LEU A 157 11.60 1.16 14.41
CA LEU A 157 10.50 1.52 13.51
C LEU A 157 10.38 0.43 12.46
N LEU A 158 9.17 -0.09 12.27
CA LEU A 158 8.81 -0.95 11.15
C LEU A 158 7.84 -0.21 10.26
N ARG A 159 8.22 0.02 9.00
CA ARG A 159 7.38 0.68 7.99
C ARG A 159 6.90 -0.33 6.97
N ALA A 160 5.59 -0.37 6.71
CA ALA A 160 5.02 -1.18 5.65
C ALA A 160 5.28 -0.54 4.28
N GLU A 161 5.65 -1.35 3.30
CA GLU A 161 5.85 -0.93 1.91
C GLU A 161 4.92 -1.73 0.99
N ALA A 162 4.72 -1.25 -0.24
CA ALA A 162 3.79 -1.88 -1.20
C ALA A 162 4.07 -3.38 -1.41
N ASP A 163 5.34 -3.75 -1.45
CA ASP A 163 5.88 -5.09 -1.73
C ASP A 163 6.75 -5.66 -0.61
N GLY A 164 6.79 -5.02 0.56
CA GLY A 164 7.69 -5.42 1.64
C GLY A 164 7.56 -4.58 2.90
N PHE A 165 8.69 -4.37 3.57
CA PHE A 165 8.80 -3.53 4.74
C PHE A 165 10.22 -2.99 4.87
N ALA A 166 10.36 -1.88 5.59
CA ALA A 166 11.64 -1.39 6.07
C ALA A 166 11.70 -1.48 7.60
N HIS A 167 12.91 -1.70 8.13
CA HIS A 167 13.18 -1.50 9.55
C HIS A 167 14.17 -0.35 9.73
N THR A 168 14.07 0.38 10.83
CA THR A 168 15.03 1.44 11.18
C THR A 168 15.20 1.48 12.68
N LEU A 169 16.45 1.62 13.14
CA LEU A 169 16.75 1.90 14.54
C LEU A 169 17.00 3.39 14.72
N VAL A 170 16.19 4.00 15.57
CA VAL A 170 16.31 5.42 15.93
C VAL A 170 17.03 5.49 17.27
N VAL A 171 18.28 5.93 17.23
CA VAL A 171 19.11 6.17 18.42
C VAL A 171 19.04 7.66 18.75
N LYS A 172 18.41 8.00 19.88
CA LYS A 172 18.05 9.38 20.24
C LYS A 172 19.21 10.18 20.83
N THR A 173 20.20 9.51 21.40
CA THR A 173 21.30 10.15 22.13
C THR A 173 22.67 9.60 21.71
N ALA A 174 23.70 10.45 21.78
CA ALA A 174 25.07 10.04 21.48
C ALA A 174 25.61 8.98 22.45
N GLU A 175 25.09 8.93 23.68
CA GLU A 175 25.46 7.91 24.66
C GLU A 175 24.84 6.56 24.31
N ALA A 176 23.57 6.52 23.93
CA ALA A 176 22.93 5.30 23.43
C ALA A 176 23.61 4.74 22.18
N ALA A 177 24.16 5.61 21.32
CA ALA A 177 24.92 5.20 20.13
C ALA A 177 26.22 4.44 20.46
N LYS A 178 26.75 4.58 21.69
CA LYS A 178 27.93 3.84 22.16
C LYS A 178 27.58 2.49 22.78
N ASP A 179 26.30 2.14 22.87
CA ASP A 179 25.89 0.88 23.46
C ASP A 179 26.46 -0.31 22.65
N PRO A 180 27.31 -1.17 23.26
CA PRO A 180 27.94 -2.28 22.56
C PRO A 180 26.94 -3.37 22.12
N ARG A 181 25.67 -3.29 22.53
CA ARG A 181 24.59 -4.14 22.01
C ARG A 181 24.19 -3.76 20.59
N LEU A 182 24.31 -2.48 20.18
CA LEU A 182 24.01 -2.04 18.81
C LEU A 182 24.97 -2.67 17.80
N ALA A 183 26.27 -2.70 18.13
CA ALA A 183 27.30 -3.30 17.28
C ALA A 183 27.21 -4.83 17.16
N ARG A 184 26.49 -5.48 18.08
CA ARG A 184 26.31 -6.95 18.14
C ARG A 184 24.88 -7.38 17.83
N LEU A 185 24.05 -6.46 17.34
CA LEU A 185 22.65 -6.75 17.07
C LEU A 185 22.54 -7.77 15.93
N ALA A 186 22.04 -8.94 16.25
CA ALA A 186 21.81 -10.01 15.29
C ALA A 186 20.31 -10.35 15.25
N LEU A 187 19.65 -10.07 14.13
CA LEU A 187 18.27 -10.45 13.92
C LEU A 187 18.20 -11.91 13.49
N SER A 188 17.29 -12.68 14.07
CA SER A 188 17.10 -14.07 13.67
C SER A 188 16.13 -14.16 12.49
N LEU A 189 16.57 -14.79 11.40
CA LEU A 189 15.80 -14.99 10.19
C LEU A 189 15.31 -16.45 10.10
N SER A 190 14.01 -16.64 9.87
CA SER A 190 13.43 -17.93 9.52
C SER A 190 12.77 -17.84 8.14
N ALA A 191 13.20 -18.68 7.20
CA ALA A 191 12.76 -18.63 5.82
C ALA A 191 12.63 -20.07 5.25
N PRO A 192 11.72 -20.89 5.78
CA PRO A 192 11.59 -22.29 5.37
C PRO A 192 11.24 -22.40 3.88
N GLY A 193 11.99 -23.23 3.14
CA GLY A 193 11.80 -23.43 1.71
C GLY A 193 12.21 -22.24 0.83
N LEU A 194 13.01 -21.31 1.39
CA LEU A 194 13.60 -20.19 0.67
C LEU A 194 15.13 -20.32 0.66
N SER A 195 15.74 -19.97 -0.46
CA SER A 195 17.18 -19.68 -0.53
C SER A 195 17.39 -18.22 -0.20
N VAL A 196 18.24 -17.94 0.79
CA VAL A 196 18.57 -16.58 1.20
C VAL A 196 19.98 -16.27 0.72
N THR A 197 20.14 -15.13 0.06
CA THR A 197 21.43 -14.60 -0.36
C THR A 197 21.56 -13.18 0.17
N GLN A 198 22.74 -12.87 0.69
CA GLN A 198 23.09 -11.52 1.11
C GLN A 198 23.68 -10.79 -0.09
N GLU A 199 23.16 -9.60 -0.41
CA GLU A 199 23.73 -8.76 -1.46
C GLU A 199 24.76 -7.78 -0.87
N PRO A 200 25.78 -7.34 -1.64
CA PRO A 200 26.84 -6.47 -1.13
C PRO A 200 26.37 -5.11 -0.57
N ALA A 201 25.12 -4.71 -0.85
CA ALA A 201 24.50 -3.51 -0.32
C ALA A 201 23.88 -3.67 1.08
N GLY A 202 24.02 -4.85 1.71
CA GLY A 202 23.63 -5.11 3.10
C GLY A 202 24.32 -6.33 3.67
#